data_AF-A0A6P1UXK9-F1
#
_entry.id   AF-A0A6P1UXK9-F1
#
_cell.length_a   1.000
_cell.length_b   1.000
_cell.length_c   1.000
_cell.angle_alpha   90.00
_cell.angle_beta   90.00
_cell.angle_gamma   90.00
#
_symmetry.space_group_name_H-M   'P 1'
#
loop_
_entity.id
_entity.type
_entity.pdbx_description
1 polymer ?
#
loop_
_entity_poly.entity_id
_entity_poly.type
_entity_poly.pdbx_seq_one_letter_code
_entity_poly.pdbx_strand_id
1 'polypeptide(L)'
;MSYPYLKYDSALHEENFLITIVANDADITIETAEPRKLRDFLLGLDGATAINNLSAKHSIKIDDVQQLLETLRSEGVVTFEKEKSLTCAPQDFAGICRTIFPQWKKEVFTHDFWHHLTTGKLSRSSFAGWMLENFHFIEGATKRLSLVTAASSNNKRVRALFSQHFIEEYNHQLFFLKALQRLGFTKTQVLNHTPLPSTQAIINHMRECARRDVIAYASCSAFLESTGGDRKDGMVFYDALTKHYDKENKGIIKPLVDHAFLDEEYGHNDWLEKVCSCFSTLETDRANEALSSAQMLVETLKMWTYDMSIHYENVSMDTVLNPNRYR
;
A
#
# COMPACT_ATOMS: atom_id res chain seq x y z
N MET A 1 18.82 25.74 -14.13
CA MET A 1 18.85 24.55 -15.01
C MET A 1 17.46 23.94 -14.92
N SER A 2 16.89 23.44 -16.01
CA SER A 2 15.55 22.83 -15.95
C SER A 2 15.68 21.35 -15.56
N TYR A 3 14.91 20.93 -14.57
CA TYR A 3 14.83 19.54 -14.12
C TYR A 3 13.42 19.02 -14.45
N PRO A 4 13.28 18.24 -15.53
CA PRO A 4 11.98 17.75 -15.94
C PRO A 4 11.53 16.64 -15.00
N TYR A 5 10.25 16.68 -14.66
CA TYR A 5 9.59 15.71 -13.81
C TYR A 5 8.34 15.21 -14.52
N LEU A 6 8.33 13.93 -14.88
CA LEU A 6 7.13 13.23 -15.29
C LEU A 6 6.25 13.07 -14.05
N LYS A 7 4.97 13.47 -14.14
CA LYS A 7 4.07 13.39 -12.98
C LYS A 7 4.08 11.97 -12.39
N TYR A 8 4.13 11.87 -11.06
CA TYR A 8 4.21 10.59 -10.34
C TYR A 8 3.08 9.60 -10.67
N ASP A 9 1.94 10.08 -11.13
CA ASP A 9 0.75 9.30 -11.46
C ASP A 9 0.76 8.81 -12.92
N SER A 10 1.86 9.06 -13.65
CA SER A 10 2.03 8.61 -15.02
C SER A 10 2.49 7.16 -15.08
N ALA A 11 1.72 6.31 -15.77
CA ALA A 11 2.14 4.97 -16.16
C ALA A 11 2.69 4.99 -17.60
N LEU A 12 3.72 4.18 -17.84
CA LEU A 12 4.33 4.03 -19.16
C LEU A 12 4.05 2.63 -19.72
N HIS A 13 3.32 2.59 -20.83
CA HIS A 13 3.01 1.36 -21.57
C HIS A 13 3.80 1.34 -22.88
N GLU A 14 4.49 0.23 -23.12
CA GLU A 14 5.30 0.01 -24.33
C GLU A 14 4.64 -1.05 -25.22
N GLU A 15 4.36 -0.69 -26.48
CA GLU A 15 3.80 -1.61 -27.47
C GLU A 15 4.40 -1.36 -28.86
N ASN A 16 5.15 -2.33 -29.41
CA ASN A 16 5.74 -2.29 -30.75
C ASN A 16 6.59 -1.05 -31.08
N PHE A 17 5.96 0.00 -31.62
CA PHE A 17 6.57 1.29 -32.00
C PHE A 17 5.91 2.45 -31.24
N LEU A 18 5.20 2.16 -30.16
CA LEU A 18 4.40 3.12 -29.39
C LEU A 18 4.85 3.12 -27.94
N ILE A 19 4.91 4.32 -27.36
CA ILE A 19 4.92 4.54 -25.92
C ILE A 19 3.68 5.34 -25.57
N THR A 20 2.84 4.78 -24.70
CA THR A 20 1.69 5.47 -24.13
C THR A 20 1.99 5.89 -22.70
N ILE A 21 1.90 7.20 -22.44
CA ILE A 21 1.95 7.81 -21.13
C ILE A 21 0.50 7.98 -20.67
N VAL A 22 0.11 7.25 -19.64
CA VAL A 22 -1.23 7.32 -19.04
C VAL A 22 -1.12 8.11 -17.74
N ALA A 23 -1.63 9.33 -17.71
CA ALA A 23 -1.71 10.16 -16.51
C ALA A 23 -3.18 10.45 -16.16
N ASN A 24 -3.47 10.88 -14.93
CA ASN A 24 -4.86 11.11 -14.51
C ASN A 24 -5.64 12.09 -15.40
N ASP A 25 -4.94 13.04 -16.02
CA ASP A 25 -5.54 14.12 -16.80
C ASP A 25 -5.37 13.96 -18.32
N ALA A 26 -4.51 13.04 -18.79
CA ALA A 26 -4.16 12.91 -20.20
C ALA A 26 -3.51 11.55 -20.51
N ASP A 27 -3.90 10.98 -21.65
CA ASP A 27 -3.22 9.85 -22.29
C ASP A 27 -2.49 10.35 -23.53
N ILE A 28 -1.17 10.17 -23.59
CA ILE A 28 -0.34 10.59 -24.71
C ILE A 28 0.31 9.37 -25.33
N THR A 29 0.04 9.12 -26.60
CA THR A 29 0.73 8.07 -27.37
C THR A 29 1.77 8.71 -28.29
N ILE A 30 3.01 8.23 -28.18
CA ILE A 30 4.15 8.67 -28.98
C ILE A 30 4.59 7.52 -29.86
N GLU A 31 4.58 7.72 -31.18
CA GLU A 31 5.15 6.78 -32.13
C GLU A 31 6.66 7.02 -32.28
N THR A 32 7.44 5.94 -32.17
CA THR A 32 8.90 5.97 -32.25
C THR A 32 9.47 4.64 -32.72
N ALA A 33 10.55 4.71 -33.49
CA ALA A 33 11.32 3.52 -33.89
C ALA A 33 12.12 2.90 -32.72
N GLU A 34 12.32 3.63 -31.62
CA GLU A 34 13.09 3.20 -30.44
C GLU A 34 12.27 3.35 -29.13
N PRO A 35 11.13 2.65 -28.97
CA PRO A 35 10.22 2.86 -27.84
C PRO A 35 10.88 2.58 -26.49
N ARG A 36 11.67 1.50 -26.39
CA ARG A 36 12.40 1.18 -25.15
C ARG A 36 13.36 2.30 -24.73
N LYS A 37 14.05 2.93 -25.67
CA LYS A 37 14.96 4.04 -25.41
C LYS A 37 14.20 5.29 -24.95
N LEU A 38 13.05 5.56 -25.57
CA LEU A 38 12.16 6.63 -25.14
C LEU A 38 11.59 6.35 -23.73
N ARG A 39 11.17 5.13 -23.45
CA ARG A 39 10.72 4.70 -22.12
C ARG A 39 11.79 4.93 -21.06
N ASP A 40 13.02 4.49 -21.32
CA ASP A 40 14.13 4.67 -20.38
C ASP A 40 14.47 6.16 -20.17
N PHE A 41 14.33 6.99 -21.21
CA PHE A 41 14.46 8.45 -21.11
C PHE A 41 13.32 9.06 -20.25
N LEU A 42 12.07 8.67 -20.49
CA LEU A 42 10.90 9.14 -19.75
C LEU A 42 10.97 8.76 -18.26
N LEU A 43 11.47 7.54 -17.95
CA LEU A 43 11.75 7.11 -16.58
C LEU A 43 12.88 7.91 -15.91
N GLY A 44 13.72 8.60 -16.69
CA GLY A 44 14.73 9.52 -16.20
C GLY A 44 14.22 10.93 -15.90
N LEU A 45 12.96 11.25 -16.23
CA LEU A 45 12.32 12.53 -15.89
C LEU A 45 11.86 12.52 -14.42
N ASP A 46 12.84 12.41 -13.52
CA ASP A 46 12.63 12.23 -12.08
C ASP A 46 12.76 13.52 -11.26
N GLY A 47 12.93 14.67 -11.93
CA GLY A 47 13.19 15.96 -11.27
C GLY A 47 14.59 16.07 -10.64
N ALA A 48 15.41 15.01 -10.68
CA ALA A 48 16.76 15.01 -10.13
C ALA A 48 17.83 15.21 -11.22
N THR A 49 17.55 14.80 -12.46
CA THR A 49 18.51 14.88 -13.56
C THR A 49 18.22 16.06 -14.49
N ALA A 50 19.19 16.97 -14.68
CA ALA A 50 19.05 18.08 -15.61
C ALA A 50 18.88 17.58 -17.07
N ILE A 51 18.10 18.31 -17.88
CA ILE A 51 17.81 17.93 -19.29
C ILE A 51 19.08 17.59 -20.08
N ASN A 52 20.14 18.39 -19.93
CA ASN A 52 21.39 18.17 -20.65
C ASN A 52 22.05 16.81 -20.31
N ASN A 53 21.95 16.39 -19.04
CA ASN A 53 22.49 15.12 -18.59
C ASN A 53 21.64 13.94 -19.09
N LEU A 54 20.32 14.10 -19.15
CA LEU A 54 19.41 13.09 -19.73
C LEU A 54 19.64 12.93 -21.23
N SER A 55 19.74 14.04 -21.97
CA SER A 55 20.08 14.06 -23.40
C SER A 55 21.39 13.30 -23.67
N ALA A 56 22.43 13.59 -22.89
CA ALA A 56 23.72 12.90 -23.00
C ALA A 56 23.62 11.41 -22.65
N LYS A 57 22.99 11.06 -21.51
CA LYS A 57 22.85 9.68 -21.02
C LYS A 57 22.12 8.77 -22.01
N HIS A 58 21.06 9.27 -22.64
CA HIS A 58 20.24 8.50 -23.57
C HIS A 58 20.61 8.70 -25.04
N SER A 59 21.64 9.51 -25.34
CA SER A 59 22.07 9.83 -26.71
C SER A 59 20.91 10.33 -27.58
N ILE A 60 20.09 11.23 -27.04
CA ILE A 60 18.99 11.92 -27.74
C ILE A 60 19.43 13.37 -27.92
N LYS A 61 19.25 13.95 -29.12
CA LYS A 61 19.64 15.34 -29.37
C LYS A 61 18.86 16.28 -28.44
N ILE A 62 19.54 17.32 -27.95
CA ILE A 62 18.95 18.24 -26.99
C ILE A 62 17.71 18.95 -27.54
N ASP A 63 17.71 19.29 -28.84
CA ASP A 63 16.57 19.93 -29.50
C ASP A 63 15.35 19.00 -29.55
N ASP A 64 15.55 17.72 -29.88
CA ASP A 64 14.48 16.70 -29.90
C ASP A 64 13.92 16.49 -28.48
N VAL A 65 14.80 16.48 -27.47
CA VAL A 65 14.39 16.40 -26.06
C VAL A 65 13.56 17.63 -25.66
N GLN A 66 13.99 18.84 -26.01
CA GLN A 66 13.26 20.06 -25.68
C GLN A 66 11.89 20.11 -26.35
N GLN A 67 11.81 19.71 -27.62
CA GLN A 67 10.54 19.64 -28.34
C GLN A 67 9.59 18.62 -27.70
N LEU A 68 10.09 17.42 -27.37
CA LEU A 68 9.31 16.40 -26.67
C LEU A 68 8.79 16.92 -25.33
N LEU A 69 9.66 17.51 -24.51
CA LEU A 69 9.26 17.99 -23.18
C LEU A 69 8.30 19.19 -23.24
N GLU A 70 8.38 20.02 -24.29
CA GLU A 70 7.40 21.08 -24.53
C GLU A 70 6.02 20.51 -24.84
N THR A 71 5.93 19.50 -25.71
CA THR A 71 4.69 18.76 -25.99
C THR A 71 4.14 18.16 -24.69
N LEU A 72 4.97 17.41 -23.96
CA LEU A 72 4.56 16.77 -22.70
C LEU A 72 4.15 17.78 -21.63
N ARG A 73 4.76 18.97 -21.59
CA ARG A 73 4.34 20.05 -20.70
C ARG A 73 2.99 20.63 -21.13
N SER A 74 2.78 20.84 -22.42
CA SER A 74 1.52 21.40 -22.95
C SER A 74 0.33 20.50 -22.68
N GLU A 75 0.56 19.18 -22.67
CA GLU A 75 -0.42 18.15 -22.28
C GLU A 75 -0.46 17.92 -20.77
N GLY A 76 0.33 18.67 -19.99
CA GLY A 76 0.29 18.65 -18.53
C GLY A 76 0.86 17.38 -17.89
N VAL A 77 1.61 16.53 -18.59
CA VAL A 77 2.21 15.31 -18.00
C VAL A 77 3.64 15.50 -17.50
N VAL A 78 4.32 16.56 -17.94
CA VAL A 78 5.65 16.94 -17.46
C VAL A 78 5.62 18.33 -16.82
N THR A 79 6.32 18.47 -15.70
CA THR A 79 6.60 19.75 -15.04
C THR A 79 8.09 20.02 -15.02
N PHE A 80 8.48 21.28 -14.80
CA PHE A 80 9.88 21.67 -14.71
C PHE A 80 10.14 22.32 -13.36
N GLU A 81 11.07 21.75 -12.60
CA GLU A 81 11.63 22.46 -11.44
C GLU A 81 12.73 23.41 -11.92
N LYS A 82 12.67 24.67 -11.45
CA LYS A 82 13.69 25.68 -11.76
C LYS A 82 15.00 25.41 -11.01
N GLU A 83 14.90 24.80 -9.82
CA GLU A 83 15.97 24.32 -8.97
C GLU A 83 15.44 23.12 -8.17
N LYS A 84 16.27 22.10 -7.93
CA LYS A 84 15.89 20.96 -7.07
C LYS A 84 15.58 21.51 -5.68
N SER A 85 14.31 21.50 -5.28
CA SER A 85 13.96 21.90 -3.93
C SER A 85 14.45 20.84 -2.95
N LEU A 86 15.27 21.24 -1.97
CA LEU A 86 15.73 20.33 -0.92
C LEU A 86 14.61 19.99 0.07
N THR A 87 13.54 20.78 0.09
CA THR A 87 12.41 20.59 1.00
C THR A 87 11.06 20.72 0.30
N CYS A 88 10.03 20.12 0.86
CA CYS A 88 8.63 20.29 0.47
C CYS A 88 7.76 20.59 1.69
N ALA A 89 6.56 21.14 1.45
CA ALA A 89 5.59 21.28 2.51
C ALA A 89 5.03 19.90 2.88
N PRO A 90 5.01 19.52 4.18
CA PRO A 90 4.52 18.19 4.60
C PRO A 90 3.07 17.89 4.15
N GLN A 91 2.23 18.92 4.03
CA GLN A 91 0.84 18.75 3.57
C GLN A 91 0.76 18.47 2.06
N ASP A 92 1.67 19.02 1.27
CA ASP A 92 1.74 18.72 -0.17
C ASP A 92 2.13 17.25 -0.37
N PHE A 93 3.06 16.74 0.43
CA PHE A 93 3.40 15.31 0.46
C PHE A 93 2.18 14.43 0.79
N ALA A 94 1.39 14.78 1.81
CA ALA A 94 0.16 14.05 2.13
C ALA A 94 -0.85 14.09 0.97
N GLY A 95 -0.97 15.24 0.28
CA GLY A 95 -1.80 15.41 -0.91
C GLY A 95 -1.38 14.52 -2.08
N ILE A 96 -0.06 14.38 -2.31
CA ILE A 96 0.50 13.44 -3.30
C ILE A 96 0.08 12.01 -2.96
N CYS A 97 0.33 11.56 -1.72
CA CYS A 97 -0.07 10.22 -1.27
C CYS A 97 -1.57 9.97 -1.45
N ARG A 98 -2.44 10.93 -1.09
CA ARG A 98 -3.89 10.82 -1.28
C ARG A 98 -4.28 10.62 -2.75
N THR A 99 -3.54 11.22 -3.68
CA THR A 99 -3.78 11.09 -5.12
C THR A 99 -3.37 9.72 -5.64
N ILE A 100 -2.26 9.16 -5.15
CA ILE A 100 -1.68 7.91 -5.65
C ILE A 100 -2.36 6.67 -5.04
N PHE A 101 -2.67 6.70 -3.75
CA PHE A 101 -3.17 5.52 -3.04
C PHE A 101 -4.39 4.86 -3.68
N PRO A 102 -5.39 5.57 -4.24
CA PRO A 102 -6.48 4.94 -4.98
C PRO A 102 -6.03 4.06 -6.16
N GLN A 103 -5.03 4.50 -6.92
CA GLN A 103 -4.50 3.72 -8.05
C GLN A 103 -3.79 2.45 -7.54
N TRP A 104 -2.90 2.59 -6.55
CA TRP A 104 -2.21 1.45 -5.94
C TRP A 104 -3.17 0.45 -5.28
N LYS A 105 -4.26 0.93 -4.66
CA LYS A 105 -5.31 0.05 -4.14
C LYS A 105 -5.97 -0.73 -5.24
N LYS A 106 -6.32 -0.09 -6.35
CA LYS A 106 -6.89 -0.78 -7.51
C LYS A 106 -5.97 -1.92 -7.93
N GLU A 107 -4.67 -1.67 -8.06
CA GLU A 107 -3.70 -2.73 -8.40
C GLU A 107 -3.71 -3.91 -7.40
N VAL A 108 -3.68 -3.64 -6.10
CA VAL A 108 -3.68 -4.69 -5.06
C VAL A 108 -5.00 -5.47 -5.05
N PHE A 109 -6.13 -4.78 -5.16
CA PHE A 109 -7.46 -5.37 -4.98
C PHE A 109 -8.08 -5.93 -6.25
N THR A 110 -7.45 -5.75 -7.42
CA THR A 110 -7.88 -6.41 -8.68
C THR A 110 -7.34 -7.82 -8.87
N HIS A 111 -6.49 -8.32 -7.97
CA HIS A 111 -5.96 -9.68 -8.04
C HIS A 111 -7.07 -10.74 -7.91
N ASP A 112 -6.92 -11.87 -8.61
CA ASP A 112 -7.88 -12.99 -8.62
C ASP A 112 -8.27 -13.48 -7.23
N PHE A 113 -7.34 -13.42 -6.28
CA PHE A 113 -7.60 -13.77 -4.88
C PHE A 113 -8.82 -13.03 -4.31
N TRP A 114 -8.92 -11.71 -4.51
CA TRP A 114 -10.02 -10.90 -3.98
C TRP A 114 -11.34 -11.17 -4.71
N HIS A 115 -11.27 -11.38 -6.02
CA HIS A 115 -12.43 -11.81 -6.80
C HIS A 115 -12.92 -13.19 -6.33
N HIS A 116 -12.03 -14.15 -6.11
CA HIS A 116 -12.38 -15.48 -5.65
C HIS A 116 -12.95 -15.47 -4.22
N LEU A 117 -12.41 -14.62 -3.36
CA LEU A 117 -12.93 -14.40 -2.02
C LEU A 117 -14.36 -13.85 -2.08
N THR A 118 -14.60 -12.76 -2.81
CA THR A 118 -15.94 -12.14 -2.87
C THR A 118 -16.97 -12.95 -3.64
N THR A 119 -16.56 -13.81 -4.58
CA THR A 119 -17.48 -14.69 -5.34
C THR A 119 -17.67 -16.07 -4.74
N GLY A 120 -17.01 -16.37 -3.61
CA GLY A 120 -17.10 -17.67 -2.94
C GLY A 120 -16.40 -18.81 -3.66
N LYS A 121 -15.43 -18.51 -4.53
CA LYS A 121 -14.63 -19.51 -5.26
C LYS A 121 -13.46 -20.04 -4.43
N LEU A 122 -13.00 -19.32 -3.39
CA LEU A 122 -11.99 -19.89 -2.48
C LEU A 122 -12.55 -21.09 -1.71
N SER A 123 -11.70 -22.08 -1.50
CA SER A 123 -11.99 -23.19 -0.58
C SER A 123 -12.15 -22.67 0.86
N ARG A 124 -12.77 -23.47 1.73
CA ARG A 124 -12.91 -23.14 3.15
C ARG A 124 -11.55 -23.02 3.85
N SER A 125 -10.55 -23.81 3.42
CA SER A 125 -9.18 -23.73 3.92
C SER A 125 -8.47 -22.47 3.46
N SER A 126 -8.62 -22.04 2.21
CA SER A 126 -8.11 -20.74 1.73
C SER A 126 -8.73 -19.56 2.46
N PHE A 127 -10.05 -19.59 2.72
CA PHE A 127 -10.72 -18.58 3.53
C PHE A 127 -10.22 -18.55 4.99
N ALA A 128 -10.00 -19.73 5.59
CA ALA A 128 -9.40 -19.83 6.93
C ALA A 128 -7.95 -19.31 6.95
N GLY A 129 -7.16 -19.64 5.93
CA GLY A 129 -5.80 -19.14 5.73
C GLY A 129 -5.75 -17.62 5.66
N TRP A 130 -6.62 -17.00 4.87
CA TRP A 130 -6.76 -15.55 4.82
C TRP A 130 -7.00 -14.92 6.20
N MET A 131 -7.89 -15.49 7.02
CA MET A 131 -8.11 -14.99 8.38
C MET A 131 -6.92 -15.21 9.32
N LEU A 132 -6.19 -16.32 9.18
CA LEU A 132 -4.97 -16.57 9.96
C LEU A 132 -3.88 -15.54 9.64
N GLU A 133 -3.63 -15.29 8.35
CA GLU A 133 -2.62 -14.32 7.96
C GLU A 133 -3.01 -12.89 8.41
N ASN A 134 -4.29 -12.52 8.32
CA ASN A 134 -4.76 -11.24 8.84
C ASN A 134 -4.64 -11.15 10.37
N PHE A 135 -4.92 -12.23 11.10
CA PHE A 135 -4.70 -12.27 12.55
C PHE A 135 -3.25 -11.92 12.89
N HIS A 136 -2.27 -12.53 12.22
CA HIS A 136 -0.84 -12.26 12.48
C HIS A 136 -0.42 -10.86 12.05
N PHE A 137 -0.92 -10.37 10.91
CA PHE A 137 -0.65 -9.02 10.44
C PHE A 137 -1.14 -7.96 11.44
N ILE A 138 -2.39 -8.10 11.93
CA ILE A 138 -2.99 -7.18 12.90
C ILE A 138 -2.36 -7.35 14.30
N GLU A 139 -2.03 -8.57 14.74
CA GLU A 139 -1.26 -8.77 15.99
C GLU A 139 0.08 -8.02 15.96
N GLY A 140 0.68 -7.92 14.78
CA GLY A 140 1.87 -7.14 14.53
C GLY A 140 1.72 -5.62 14.73
N ALA A 141 0.50 -5.07 14.77
CA ALA A 141 0.21 -3.64 14.88
C ALA A 141 0.80 -3.02 16.15
N THR A 142 0.60 -3.66 17.30
CA THR A 142 1.17 -3.21 18.59
C THR A 142 2.69 -3.11 18.56
N LYS A 143 3.35 -4.10 17.95
CA LYS A 143 4.82 -4.15 17.84
C LYS A 143 5.34 -3.02 16.94
N ARG A 144 4.70 -2.73 15.80
CA ARG A 144 5.11 -1.61 14.93
C ARG A 144 4.77 -0.24 15.54
N LEU A 145 3.61 -0.09 16.18
CA LEU A 145 3.18 1.18 16.79
C LEU A 145 4.04 1.58 17.99
N SER A 146 4.45 0.61 18.82
CA SER A 146 5.40 0.87 19.91
C SER A 146 6.76 1.34 19.40
N LEU A 147 7.26 0.81 18.27
CA LEU A 147 8.53 1.21 17.66
C LEU A 147 8.47 2.65 17.14
N VAL A 148 7.43 3.02 16.38
CA VAL A 148 7.31 4.39 15.86
C VAL A 148 7.03 5.40 16.98
N THR A 149 6.30 5.00 18.03
CA THR A 149 6.10 5.82 19.24
C THR A 149 7.45 6.12 19.91
N ALA A 150 8.33 5.11 20.02
CA ALA A 150 9.67 5.29 20.57
C ALA A 150 10.56 6.16 19.65
N ALA A 151 10.50 5.96 18.33
CA ALA A 151 11.22 6.79 17.34
C ALA A 151 10.76 8.26 17.36
N SER A 152 9.53 8.52 17.81
CA SER A 152 8.94 9.86 17.93
C SER A 152 9.39 10.64 19.18
N SER A 153 10.40 10.17 19.91
CA SER A 153 10.84 10.74 21.20
C SER A 153 11.13 12.25 21.17
N ASN A 154 11.64 12.75 20.05
CA ASN A 154 11.99 14.16 19.85
C ASN A 154 10.82 15.06 19.42
N ASN A 155 9.66 14.49 19.04
CA ASN A 155 8.48 15.26 18.67
C ASN A 155 7.27 14.80 19.52
N LYS A 156 6.98 15.57 20.58
CA LYS A 156 5.90 15.24 21.53
C LYS A 156 4.52 15.12 20.87
N ARG A 157 4.23 15.92 19.83
CA ARG A 157 2.95 15.86 19.10
C ARG A 157 2.82 14.55 18.34
N VAL A 158 3.86 14.17 17.59
CA VAL A 158 3.90 12.89 16.85
C VAL A 158 3.83 11.71 17.83
N ARG A 159 4.57 11.76 18.93
CA ARG A 159 4.53 10.71 19.96
C ARG A 159 3.13 10.55 20.55
N ALA A 160 2.42 11.64 20.82
CA ALA A 160 1.05 11.59 21.33
C ALA A 160 0.10 10.92 20.33
N LEU A 161 0.20 11.26 19.04
CA LEU A 161 -0.59 10.63 17.97
C LEU A 161 -0.36 9.11 17.93
N PHE A 162 0.89 8.66 17.85
CA PHE A 162 1.17 7.22 17.79
C PHE A 162 0.87 6.48 19.11
N SER A 163 0.92 7.17 20.26
CA SER A 163 0.51 6.58 21.54
C SER A 163 -1.00 6.33 21.56
N GLN A 164 -1.79 7.27 21.04
CA GLN A 164 -3.24 7.11 20.90
C GLN A 164 -3.56 5.97 19.94
N HIS A 165 -2.93 5.96 18.76
CA HIS A 165 -3.10 4.90 17.76
C HIS A 165 -2.71 3.51 18.31
N PHE A 166 -1.65 3.42 19.13
CA PHE A 166 -1.32 2.18 19.83
C PHE A 166 -2.46 1.69 20.75
N ILE A 167 -3.10 2.61 21.50
CA ILE A 167 -4.20 2.29 22.41
C ILE A 167 -5.46 1.89 21.64
N GLU A 168 -5.67 2.41 20.45
CA GLU A 168 -6.80 2.06 19.58
C GLU A 168 -6.62 0.63 19.03
N GLU A 169 -5.42 0.30 18.55
CA GLU A 169 -5.14 -0.96 17.83
C GLU A 169 -4.82 -2.17 18.73
N TYR A 170 -4.59 -1.98 20.04
CA TYR A 170 -3.94 -3.01 20.89
C TYR A 170 -4.63 -4.38 20.95
N ASN A 171 -5.92 -4.41 20.63
CA ASN A 171 -6.77 -5.59 20.74
C ASN A 171 -7.47 -5.96 19.42
N HIS A 172 -7.17 -5.31 18.29
CA HIS A 172 -7.85 -5.54 17.02
C HIS A 172 -7.71 -6.98 16.50
N GLN A 173 -6.60 -7.65 16.78
CA GLN A 173 -6.39 -9.07 16.47
C GLN A 173 -7.45 -9.99 17.11
N LEU A 174 -8.12 -9.54 18.18
CA LEU A 174 -9.17 -10.32 18.84
C LEU A 174 -10.43 -10.47 17.99
N PHE A 175 -10.69 -9.56 17.04
CA PHE A 175 -11.79 -9.72 16.08
C PHE A 175 -11.55 -10.92 15.17
N PHE A 176 -10.35 -11.04 14.60
CA PHE A 176 -9.94 -12.18 13.80
C PHE A 176 -9.89 -13.48 14.62
N LEU A 177 -9.40 -13.43 15.86
CA LEU A 177 -9.41 -14.59 16.75
C LEU A 177 -10.83 -15.11 17.00
N LYS A 178 -11.80 -14.21 17.25
CA LYS A 178 -13.22 -14.59 17.42
C LYS A 178 -13.80 -15.23 16.15
N ALA A 179 -13.47 -14.69 14.98
CA ALA A 179 -13.90 -15.25 13.69
C ALA A 179 -13.30 -16.66 13.46
N LEU A 180 -12.00 -16.83 13.71
CA LEU A 180 -11.30 -18.11 13.62
C LEU A 180 -11.87 -19.14 14.61
N GLN A 181 -12.24 -18.74 15.82
CA GLN A 181 -12.91 -19.63 16.78
C GLN A 181 -14.25 -20.15 16.25
N ARG A 182 -15.03 -19.29 15.57
CA ARG A 182 -16.30 -19.69 14.93
C ARG A 182 -16.08 -20.63 13.74
N LEU A 183 -14.90 -20.60 13.12
CA LEU A 183 -14.48 -21.58 12.11
C LEU A 183 -14.01 -22.93 12.67
N GLY A 184 -13.77 -23.03 13.97
CA GLY A 184 -13.34 -24.26 14.64
C GLY A 184 -11.91 -24.25 15.17
N PHE A 185 -11.20 -23.12 15.11
CA PHE A 185 -9.88 -23.01 15.72
C PHE A 185 -9.96 -22.80 17.23
N THR A 186 -9.07 -23.42 17.98
CA THR A 186 -8.76 -23.04 19.36
C THR A 186 -7.80 -21.85 19.36
N LYS A 187 -7.78 -21.08 20.45
CA LYS A 187 -6.81 -19.99 20.63
C LYS A 187 -5.37 -20.48 20.49
N THR A 188 -5.06 -21.65 21.04
CA THR A 188 -3.72 -22.24 20.98
C THR A 188 -3.32 -22.61 19.56
N GLN A 189 -4.24 -23.08 18.71
CA GLN A 189 -3.96 -23.34 17.29
C GLN A 189 -3.63 -22.04 16.55
N VAL A 190 -4.40 -20.97 16.77
CA VAL A 190 -4.14 -19.67 16.12
C VAL A 190 -2.80 -19.08 16.55
N LEU A 191 -2.49 -19.10 17.86
CA LEU A 191 -1.23 -18.53 18.37
C LEU A 191 0.02 -19.31 17.96
N ASN A 192 -0.10 -20.62 17.75
CA ASN A 192 1.01 -21.47 17.31
C ASN A 192 1.07 -21.65 15.79
N HIS A 193 0.15 -21.03 15.04
CA HIS A 193 0.23 -21.03 13.59
C HIS A 193 1.42 -20.16 13.17
N THR A 194 2.22 -20.70 12.25
CA THR A 194 3.39 -19.99 11.72
C THR A 194 2.94 -19.17 10.51
N PRO A 195 3.04 -17.83 10.55
CA PRO A 195 2.61 -16.99 9.45
C PRO A 195 3.41 -17.29 8.18
N LEU A 196 2.81 -17.05 7.02
CA LEU A 196 3.51 -17.21 5.74
C LEU A 196 4.72 -16.28 5.63
N PRO A 197 5.74 -16.66 4.82
CA PRO A 197 6.89 -15.79 4.57
C PRO A 197 6.49 -14.38 4.10
N SER A 198 5.48 -14.28 3.23
CA SER A 198 4.95 -12.99 2.77
C SER A 198 4.26 -12.19 3.87
N THR A 199 3.49 -12.82 4.76
CA THR A 199 2.92 -12.18 5.96
C THR A 199 4.03 -11.62 6.85
N GLN A 200 5.09 -12.41 7.06
CA GLN A 200 6.25 -11.99 7.83
C GLN A 200 7.01 -10.84 7.15
N ALA A 201 7.08 -10.84 5.81
CA ALA A 201 7.69 -9.76 5.03
C ALA A 201 6.96 -8.44 5.24
N ILE A 202 5.62 -8.41 5.18
CA ILE A 202 4.83 -7.20 5.45
C ILE A 202 5.07 -6.72 6.88
N ILE A 203 5.00 -7.62 7.86
CA ILE A 203 5.21 -7.27 9.27
C ILE A 203 6.61 -6.67 9.48
N ASN A 204 7.63 -7.26 8.86
CA ASN A 204 9.01 -6.78 8.98
C ASN A 204 9.22 -5.45 8.28
N HIS A 205 8.67 -5.26 7.08
CA HIS A 205 8.71 -3.99 6.36
C HIS A 205 8.10 -2.85 7.18
N MET A 206 6.90 -3.08 7.74
CA MET A 206 6.23 -2.10 8.59
C MET A 206 7.03 -1.78 9.87
N ARG A 207 7.69 -2.78 10.48
CA ARG A 207 8.56 -2.57 11.66
C ARG A 207 9.84 -1.82 11.32
N GLU A 208 10.43 -2.10 10.16
CA GLU A 208 11.61 -1.40 9.66
C GLU A 208 11.28 0.09 9.47
N CYS A 209 10.19 0.39 8.76
CA CYS A 209 9.70 1.75 8.57
C CYS A 209 9.44 2.44 9.92
N ALA A 210 8.74 1.77 10.84
CA ALA A 210 8.44 2.29 12.18
C ALA A 210 9.69 2.66 12.99
N ARG A 211 10.78 1.90 12.84
CA ARG A 211 12.05 2.16 13.55
C ARG A 211 12.85 3.28 12.91
N ARG A 212 12.84 3.34 11.58
CA ARG A 212 13.70 4.24 10.81
C ARG A 212 13.14 5.65 10.77
N ASP A 213 11.86 5.79 10.42
CA ASP A 213 11.29 7.11 10.17
C ASP A 213 9.76 7.16 10.35
N VAL A 214 9.30 8.21 11.04
CA VAL A 214 7.88 8.41 11.36
C VAL A 214 7.02 8.75 10.14
N ILE A 215 7.57 9.42 9.11
CA ILE A 215 6.84 9.74 7.88
C ILE A 215 6.75 8.51 6.98
N ALA A 216 7.83 7.71 6.88
CA ALA A 216 7.80 6.43 6.19
C ALA A 216 6.73 5.50 6.78
N TYR A 217 6.71 5.32 8.10
CA TYR A 217 5.68 4.53 8.75
C TYR A 217 4.27 5.11 8.57
N ALA A 218 4.10 6.43 8.75
CA ALA A 218 2.80 7.08 8.58
C ALA A 218 2.26 6.92 7.16
N SER A 219 3.12 6.97 6.14
CA SER A 219 2.74 6.79 4.74
C SER A 219 2.25 5.36 4.48
N CYS A 220 2.98 4.36 4.96
CA CYS A 220 2.56 2.96 4.91
C CYS A 220 1.24 2.72 5.66
N SER A 221 1.10 3.28 6.87
CA SER A 221 -0.13 3.17 7.65
C SER A 221 -1.30 3.82 6.92
N ALA A 222 -1.13 5.04 6.40
CA ALA A 222 -2.19 5.76 5.70
C ALA A 222 -2.66 5.05 4.41
N PHE A 223 -1.77 4.34 3.71
CA PHE A 223 -2.20 3.49 2.59
C PHE A 223 -3.20 2.41 3.06
N LEU A 224 -2.94 1.77 4.20
CA LEU A 224 -3.83 0.77 4.80
C LEU A 224 -5.11 1.41 5.35
N GLU A 225 -5.00 2.47 6.15
CA GLU A 225 -6.15 3.16 6.78
C GLU A 225 -7.11 3.74 5.74
N SER A 226 -6.59 4.23 4.62
CA SER A 226 -7.44 4.81 3.58
C SER A 226 -8.34 3.77 2.90
N THR A 227 -8.20 2.47 3.19
CA THR A 227 -9.15 1.42 2.78
C THR A 227 -10.43 1.40 3.62
N GLY A 228 -10.43 1.98 4.83
CA GLY A 228 -11.59 2.05 5.72
C GLY A 228 -12.59 3.17 5.40
N GLY A 229 -12.27 4.06 4.45
CA GLY A 229 -13.04 5.27 4.18
C GLY A 229 -14.38 5.10 3.45
N ASP A 230 -14.67 3.93 2.88
CA ASP A 230 -15.95 3.67 2.19
C ASP A 230 -16.72 2.53 2.87
N ARG A 231 -17.54 2.91 3.87
CA ARG A 231 -18.44 2.00 4.59
C ARG A 231 -19.35 1.22 3.64
N LYS A 232 -19.82 1.84 2.56
CA LYS A 232 -20.78 1.21 1.65
C LYS A 232 -20.11 0.06 0.90
N ASP A 233 -18.92 0.32 0.35
CA ASP A 233 -18.14 -0.70 -0.35
C ASP A 233 -17.63 -1.79 0.61
N GLY A 234 -17.24 -1.41 1.83
CA GLY A 234 -16.89 -2.35 2.90
C GLY A 234 -18.04 -3.30 3.25
N MET A 235 -19.27 -2.79 3.37
CA MET A 235 -20.45 -3.63 3.64
C MET A 235 -20.76 -4.59 2.50
N VAL A 236 -20.62 -4.17 1.23
CA VAL A 236 -20.78 -5.07 0.08
C VAL A 236 -19.79 -6.25 0.16
N PHE A 237 -18.55 -5.99 0.58
CA PHE A 237 -17.55 -7.03 0.78
C PHE A 237 -17.97 -8.01 1.90
N TYR A 238 -18.36 -7.51 3.08
CA TYR A 238 -18.74 -8.39 4.19
C TYR A 238 -20.05 -9.16 3.94
N ASP A 239 -21.00 -8.58 3.22
CA ASP A 239 -22.22 -9.28 2.78
C ASP A 239 -21.88 -10.45 1.87
N ALA A 240 -20.94 -10.25 0.94
CA ALA A 240 -20.43 -11.31 0.09
C ALA A 240 -19.77 -12.43 0.91
N LEU A 241 -18.91 -12.07 1.88
CA LEU A 241 -18.28 -13.07 2.75
C LEU A 241 -19.32 -13.85 3.57
N THR A 242 -20.33 -13.16 4.09
CA THR A 242 -21.40 -13.78 4.89
C THR A 242 -22.17 -14.79 4.05
N LYS A 243 -22.56 -14.40 2.84
CA LYS A 243 -23.24 -15.26 1.86
C LYS A 243 -22.42 -16.51 1.51
N HIS A 244 -21.11 -16.37 1.34
CA HIS A 244 -20.28 -17.43 0.77
C HIS A 244 -19.60 -18.32 1.82
N TYR A 245 -19.24 -17.80 2.99
CA TYR A 245 -18.43 -18.51 3.99
C TYR A 245 -19.11 -18.66 5.36
N ASP A 246 -20.24 -17.99 5.61
CA ASP A 246 -21.02 -18.12 6.84
C ASP A 246 -22.44 -18.65 6.57
N LYS A 247 -22.55 -19.63 5.65
CA LYS A 247 -23.84 -20.22 5.21
C LYS A 247 -24.65 -20.85 6.35
N GLU A 248 -23.97 -21.32 7.38
CA GLU A 248 -24.58 -21.93 8.57
C GLU A 248 -24.97 -20.87 9.62
N ASN A 249 -24.79 -19.58 9.32
CA ASN A 249 -25.08 -18.45 10.20
C ASN A 249 -24.42 -18.61 11.59
N LYS A 250 -23.17 -19.05 11.60
CA LYS A 250 -22.33 -19.17 12.80
C LYS A 250 -21.81 -17.82 13.27
N GLY A 251 -22.04 -16.77 12.49
CA GLY A 251 -21.58 -15.42 12.76
C GLY A 251 -20.08 -15.25 12.48
N ILE A 252 -19.46 -16.05 11.63
CA ILE A 252 -18.02 -16.00 11.36
C ILE A 252 -17.57 -14.59 10.94
N ILE A 253 -18.39 -13.89 10.14
CA ILE A 253 -18.03 -12.57 9.57
C ILE A 253 -18.31 -11.41 10.54
N LYS A 254 -19.24 -11.59 11.49
CA LYS A 254 -19.65 -10.52 12.39
C LYS A 254 -18.49 -9.80 13.10
N PRO A 255 -17.46 -10.48 13.65
CA PRO A 255 -16.34 -9.80 14.28
C PRO A 255 -15.56 -8.90 13.31
N LEU A 256 -15.49 -9.25 12.03
CA LEU A 256 -14.81 -8.43 11.02
C LEU A 256 -15.62 -7.17 10.67
N VAL A 257 -16.96 -7.30 10.67
CA VAL A 257 -17.86 -6.15 10.55
C VAL A 257 -17.74 -5.23 11.76
N ASP A 258 -17.70 -5.80 12.97
CA ASP A 258 -17.52 -5.03 14.21
C ASP A 258 -16.16 -4.30 14.22
N HIS A 259 -15.10 -4.91 13.67
CA HIS A 259 -13.79 -4.27 13.46
C HIS A 259 -13.89 -3.08 12.51
N ALA A 260 -14.48 -3.25 11.33
CA ALA A 260 -14.60 -2.17 10.35
C ALA A 260 -15.38 -0.96 10.89
N PHE A 261 -16.43 -1.18 11.70
CA PHE A 261 -17.14 -0.09 12.36
C PHE A 261 -16.27 0.64 13.38
N LEU A 262 -15.44 -0.08 14.13
CA LEU A 262 -14.53 0.52 15.11
C LEU A 262 -13.46 1.40 14.42
N ASP A 263 -12.89 0.92 13.33
CA ASP A 263 -11.91 1.69 12.53
C ASP A 263 -12.54 2.98 11.96
N GLU A 264 -13.79 2.90 11.49
CA GLU A 264 -14.56 4.06 11.03
C GLU A 264 -14.75 5.08 12.16
N GLU A 265 -15.09 4.63 13.37
CA GLU A 265 -15.26 5.49 14.56
C GLU A 265 -13.96 6.19 14.97
N TYR A 266 -12.80 5.56 14.80
CA TYR A 266 -11.50 6.18 15.08
C TYR A 266 -11.08 7.22 14.02
N GLY A 267 -11.64 7.16 12.81
CA GLY A 267 -11.50 8.23 11.82
C GLY A 267 -10.06 8.45 11.36
N HIS A 268 -9.37 7.38 10.99
CA HIS A 268 -7.97 7.40 10.53
C HIS A 268 -7.78 7.78 9.05
N ASN A 269 -8.84 8.19 8.35
CA ASN A 269 -8.80 8.54 6.92
C ASN A 269 -7.89 9.75 6.59
N ASP A 270 -7.58 10.59 7.58
CA ASP A 270 -6.68 11.74 7.49
C ASP A 270 -5.39 11.55 8.32
N TRP A 271 -5.01 10.29 8.58
CA TRP A 271 -3.89 9.94 9.44
C TRP A 271 -2.56 10.58 9.00
N LEU A 272 -2.27 10.56 7.70
CA LEU A 272 -1.02 11.12 7.19
C LEU A 272 -0.97 12.63 7.36
N GLU A 273 -2.10 13.32 7.15
CA GLU A 273 -2.23 14.77 7.33
C GLU A 273 -2.01 15.16 8.79
N LYS A 274 -2.61 14.41 9.72
CA LYS A 274 -2.42 14.59 11.17
C LYS A 274 -0.94 14.49 11.53
N VAL A 275 -0.22 13.48 11.05
CA VAL A 275 1.22 13.32 11.29
C VAL A 275 2.01 14.45 10.61
N CYS A 276 1.74 14.75 9.34
CA CYS A 276 2.42 15.81 8.59
C CYS A 276 2.24 17.20 9.21
N SER A 277 1.09 17.46 9.87
CA SER A 277 0.82 18.72 10.58
C SER A 277 1.74 18.97 11.78
N CYS A 278 2.50 17.95 12.20
CA CYS A 278 3.49 18.05 13.26
C CYS A 278 4.86 18.52 12.79
N PHE A 279 5.03 18.75 11.48
CA PHE A 279 6.26 19.21 10.84
C PHE A 279 6.01 20.53 10.13
N SER A 280 6.99 21.44 10.17
CA SER A 280 6.96 22.70 9.42
C SER A 280 7.53 22.56 8.01
N THR A 281 8.46 21.64 7.83
CA THR A 281 9.14 21.35 6.56
C THR A 281 9.50 19.86 6.51
N LEU A 282 9.61 19.31 5.31
CA LEU A 282 10.07 17.96 5.05
C LEU A 282 11.18 17.97 4.01
N GLU A 283 12.30 17.29 4.28
CA GLU A 283 13.33 17.09 3.27
C GLU A 283 12.78 16.25 2.11
N THR A 284 13.03 16.68 0.87
CA THR A 284 12.49 16.03 -0.33
C THR A 284 12.94 14.57 -0.43
N ASP A 285 14.20 14.28 -0.10
CA ASP A 285 14.71 12.90 -0.12
C ASP A 285 14.00 12.01 0.93
N ARG A 286 13.67 12.57 2.11
CA ARG A 286 12.89 11.86 3.14
C ARG A 286 11.45 11.60 2.70
N ALA A 287 10.83 12.54 1.98
CA ALA A 287 9.51 12.36 1.38
C ALA A 287 9.52 11.24 0.32
N ASN A 288 10.53 11.24 -0.55
CA ASN A 288 10.71 10.22 -1.59
C ASN A 288 10.96 8.83 -0.99
N GLU A 289 11.77 8.73 0.07
CA GLU A 289 11.98 7.49 0.81
C GLU A 289 10.68 6.99 1.45
N ALA A 290 9.87 7.88 2.02
CA ALA A 290 8.59 7.51 2.61
C ALA A 290 7.59 7.01 1.57
N LEU A 291 7.54 7.64 0.40
CA LEU A 291 6.72 7.18 -0.73
C LEU A 291 7.21 5.82 -1.25
N SER A 292 8.52 5.64 -1.37
CA SER A 292 9.14 4.37 -1.77
C SER A 292 8.84 3.25 -0.76
N SER A 293 8.83 3.56 0.54
CA SER A 293 8.41 2.62 1.58
C SER A 293 6.94 2.22 1.42
N ALA A 294 6.05 3.16 1.11
CA ALA A 294 4.64 2.85 0.85
C ALA A 294 4.46 2.01 -0.43
N GLN A 295 5.20 2.30 -1.49
CA GLN A 295 5.19 1.50 -2.72
C GLN A 295 5.72 0.08 -2.47
N MET A 296 6.79 -0.07 -1.69
CA MET A 296 7.29 -1.40 -1.29
C MET A 296 6.24 -2.19 -0.50
N LEU A 297 5.45 -1.52 0.35
CA LEU A 297 4.32 -2.16 1.03
C LEU A 297 3.28 -2.67 0.01
N VAL A 298 2.93 -1.86 -0.99
CA VAL A 298 2.00 -2.25 -2.08
C VAL A 298 2.47 -3.52 -2.78
N GLU A 299 3.73 -3.58 -3.20
CA GLU A 299 4.31 -4.76 -3.84
C GLU A 299 4.33 -5.98 -2.90
N THR A 300 4.59 -5.75 -1.61
CA THR A 300 4.58 -6.83 -0.61
C THR A 300 3.16 -7.36 -0.37
N LEU A 301 2.13 -6.51 -0.42
CA LEU A 301 0.73 -6.91 -0.34
C LEU A 301 0.30 -7.74 -1.57
N LYS A 302 0.78 -7.39 -2.76
CA LYS A 302 0.60 -8.20 -3.98
C LYS A 302 1.18 -9.61 -3.78
N MET A 303 2.43 -9.70 -3.31
CA MET A 303 3.06 -11.00 -2.99
C MET A 303 2.29 -11.78 -1.92
N TRP A 304 1.77 -11.10 -0.89
CA TRP A 304 1.00 -11.73 0.16
C TRP A 304 -0.29 -12.37 -0.33
N THR A 305 -1.04 -11.69 -1.19
CA THR A 305 -2.26 -12.26 -1.81
C THR A 305 -1.95 -13.49 -2.67
N TYR A 306 -0.83 -13.45 -3.41
CA TYR A 306 -0.38 -14.56 -4.24
C TYR A 306 0.05 -15.77 -3.39
N ASP A 307 0.86 -15.56 -2.36
CA ASP A 307 1.32 -16.62 -1.44
C ASP A 307 0.12 -17.29 -0.72
N MET A 308 -0.85 -16.50 -0.25
CA MET A 308 -2.10 -17.02 0.30
C MET A 308 -2.88 -17.87 -0.69
N SER A 309 -2.97 -17.45 -1.96
CA SER A 309 -3.67 -18.24 -2.99
C SER A 309 -3.02 -19.60 -3.21
N ILE A 310 -1.70 -19.67 -3.29
CA ILE A 310 -0.99 -20.92 -3.59
C ILE A 310 -0.93 -21.83 -2.36
N HIS A 311 -0.60 -21.28 -1.20
CA HIS A 311 -0.31 -22.09 -0.02
C HIS A 311 -1.55 -22.84 0.49
N TYR A 312 -2.73 -22.24 0.39
CA TYR A 312 -3.94 -22.80 0.98
C TYR A 312 -4.91 -23.49 0.00
N GLU A 313 -4.79 -23.27 -1.32
CA GLU A 313 -5.74 -23.77 -2.32
C GLU A 313 -5.93 -25.29 -2.28
N ASN A 314 -4.85 -26.05 -2.13
CA ASN A 314 -4.87 -27.51 -2.18
C ASN A 314 -4.71 -28.17 -0.81
N VAL A 315 -5.02 -27.45 0.27
CA VAL A 315 -4.91 -27.97 1.63
C VAL A 315 -6.29 -28.25 2.21
N SER A 316 -6.47 -29.43 2.83
CA SER A 316 -7.71 -29.75 3.53
C SER A 316 -7.89 -28.89 4.79
N MET A 317 -9.15 -28.65 5.20
CA MET A 317 -9.43 -27.91 6.44
C MET A 317 -8.85 -28.61 7.67
N ASP A 318 -8.90 -29.95 7.73
CA ASP A 318 -8.34 -30.73 8.83
C ASP A 318 -6.83 -30.52 8.94
N THR A 319 -6.15 -30.40 7.80
CA THR A 319 -4.72 -30.08 7.75
C THR A 319 -4.43 -28.65 8.23
N VAL A 320 -5.27 -27.66 7.91
CA VAL A 320 -5.12 -26.28 8.42
C VAL A 320 -5.38 -26.21 9.93
N LEU A 321 -6.36 -26.97 10.43
CA LEU A 321 -6.67 -27.07 11.85
C LEU A 321 -5.62 -27.86 12.63
N ASN A 322 -4.78 -28.67 11.97
CA ASN A 322 -3.82 -29.53 12.66
C ASN A 322 -2.69 -28.70 13.32
N PRO A 323 -2.58 -28.70 14.66
CA PRO A 323 -1.56 -27.94 15.38
C PRO A 323 -0.12 -28.43 15.11
N ASN A 324 0.05 -29.65 14.58
CA ASN A 324 1.37 -30.23 14.29
C ASN A 324 1.92 -29.83 12.92
N ARG A 325 1.14 -29.15 12.07
CA ARG A 325 1.59 -28.74 10.73
C ARG A 325 2.68 -27.66 10.78
N TYR A 326 2.68 -26.84 11.82
CA TYR A 326 3.45 -25.60 11.89
C TYR A 326 4.53 -25.62 12.99
N ARG A 327 4.85 -26.80 13.53
CA ARG A 327 5.89 -27.02 14.53
C ARG A 327 7.15 -27.60 13.94
#